data_AF-A0A962GWK2-F1
#
_entry.id   AF-A0A962GWK2-F1
#
_cell.length_a   1.000
_cell.length_b   1.000
_cell.length_c   1.000
_cell.angle_alpha   90.00
_cell.angle_beta   90.00
_cell.angle_gamma   90.00
#
_symmetry.space_group_name_H-M   'P 1'
#
loop_
_entity.id
_entity.type
_entity.pdbx_description
1 polymer ?
#
loop_
_entity_poly.entity_id
_entity_poly.type
_entity_poly.pdbx_seq_one_letter_code
_entity_poly.pdbx_strand_id
1 'polypeptide(L)'
;MSIRPDAWIRRMAEQHGMIDPFEPGQVREVDGKRVISFGTSSYGYDVRCARQFKVFTNINSTIVDPKAFDKNSFVDMEGDVCIIPPNSFALASTVEYFRIPRT
;
A
#
# COMPACT_ATOMS: atom_id res chain seq x y z
N MET A 1 -5.60 -23.16 -3.70
CA MET A 1 -5.41 -22.38 -2.45
C MET A 1 -6.75 -21.78 -2.08
N SER A 2 -7.16 -21.88 -0.81
CA SER A 2 -8.36 -21.22 -0.28
C SER A 2 -8.01 -19.86 0.32
N ILE A 3 -8.99 -18.96 0.42
CA ILE A 3 -8.85 -17.69 1.14
C ILE A 3 -8.62 -17.99 2.62
N ARG A 4 -7.68 -17.28 3.24
CA ARG A 4 -7.29 -17.49 4.64
C ARG A 4 -8.10 -16.56 5.56
N PRO A 5 -8.62 -17.04 6.70
CA PRO A 5 -9.32 -16.21 7.67
C PRO A 5 -8.36 -15.35 8.49
N ASP A 6 -8.91 -14.35 9.16
CA ASP A 6 -8.23 -13.47 10.12
C ASP A 6 -7.33 -14.21 11.13
N ALA A 7 -7.80 -15.32 11.70
CA ALA A 7 -7.05 -16.12 12.66
C ALA A 7 -5.74 -16.68 12.08
N TRP A 8 -5.76 -17.04 10.79
CA TRP A 8 -4.56 -17.48 10.08
C TRP A 8 -3.62 -16.29 9.82
N ILE A 9 -4.17 -15.15 9.38
CA ILE A 9 -3.39 -13.93 9.09
C ILE A 9 -2.65 -13.47 10.35
N ARG A 10 -3.34 -13.37 11.49
CA ARG A 10 -2.76 -13.02 12.80
C ARG A 10 -1.62 -13.94 13.17
N ARG A 11 -1.86 -15.26 13.12
CA ARG A 11 -0.84 -16.27 13.42
C ARG A 11 0.39 -16.09 12.53
N MET A 12 0.22 -15.89 11.23
CA MET A 12 1.35 -15.74 10.31
C MET A 12 2.11 -14.42 10.51
N ALA A 13 1.41 -13.33 10.83
CA ALA A 13 2.06 -12.06 11.14
C ALA A 13 2.87 -12.17 12.44
N GLU A 14 2.27 -12.68 13.53
CA GLU A 14 2.89 -12.75 14.85
C GLU A 14 4.03 -13.78 14.95
N GLN A 15 3.84 -14.97 14.36
CA GLN A 15 4.80 -16.09 14.51
C GLN A 15 5.85 -16.14 13.40
N HIS A 16 5.54 -15.60 12.23
CA HIS A 16 6.41 -15.71 11.05
C HIS A 16 6.79 -14.36 10.44
N GLY A 17 6.37 -13.24 11.04
CA GLY A 17 6.69 -11.89 10.55
C GLY A 17 6.15 -11.64 9.15
N MET A 18 5.01 -12.25 8.79
CA MET A 18 4.42 -12.15 7.44
C MET A 18 4.10 -10.70 7.06
N ILE A 19 3.71 -9.87 8.02
CA ILE A 19 3.33 -8.45 7.86
C ILE A 19 4.04 -7.66 8.96
N ASP A 20 4.71 -6.56 8.61
CA ASP A 20 5.41 -5.71 9.57
C ASP A 20 5.44 -4.24 9.11
N PRO A 21 4.94 -3.26 9.90
CA PRO A 21 4.22 -3.43 11.16
C PRO A 21 2.84 -4.10 10.99
N PHE A 22 2.36 -4.81 12.02
CA PHE A 22 1.09 -5.56 11.98
C PHE A 22 0.04 -5.02 12.97
N GLU A 23 -1.20 -4.88 12.50
CA GLU A 23 -2.37 -4.52 13.31
C GLU A 23 -3.36 -5.69 13.42
N PRO A 24 -3.55 -6.28 14.62
CA PRO A 24 -4.39 -7.48 14.80
C PRO A 24 -5.89 -7.20 14.65
N GLY A 25 -6.32 -5.94 14.65
CA GLY A 25 -7.70 -5.52 14.50
C GLY A 25 -7.85 -4.37 13.51
N GLN A 26 -9.10 -3.98 13.26
CA GLN A 26 -9.39 -2.87 12.37
C GLN A 26 -9.25 -1.55 13.13
N VAL A 27 -8.30 -0.72 12.73
CA VAL A 27 -8.10 0.64 13.24
C VAL A 27 -8.98 1.58 12.43
N ARG A 28 -9.82 2.38 13.11
CA ARG A 28 -10.74 3.36 12.47
C ARG A 28 -10.52 4.80 12.96
N GLU A 29 -9.68 4.97 13.98
CA GLU A 29 -9.37 6.24 14.61
C GLU A 29 -7.90 6.25 15.04
N VAL A 30 -7.20 7.36 14.80
CA VAL A 30 -5.82 7.60 15.23
C VAL A 30 -5.77 9.02 15.82
N ASP A 31 -5.18 9.18 17.01
CA ASP A 31 -5.07 10.46 17.71
C ASP A 31 -6.40 11.23 17.84
N GLY A 32 -7.49 10.52 18.10
CA GLY A 32 -8.83 11.12 18.24
C GLY A 32 -9.50 11.52 16.92
N LYS A 33 -8.92 11.17 15.77
CA LYS A 33 -9.44 11.51 14.44
C LYS A 33 -9.81 10.26 13.67
N ARG A 34 -10.99 10.26 13.06
CA ARG A 34 -11.40 9.19 12.15
C ARG A 34 -10.47 9.13 10.94
N VAL A 35 -10.12 7.92 10.53
CA VAL A 35 -9.27 7.65 9.37
C VAL A 35 -9.95 6.65 8.44
N ILE A 36 -9.45 6.54 7.19
CA ILE A 36 -9.75 5.37 6.36
C ILE A 36 -9.15 4.16 7.08
N SER A 37 -9.99 3.16 7.35
CA SER A 37 -9.60 2.06 8.22
C SER A 37 -8.50 1.18 7.62
N PHE A 38 -7.69 0.58 8.49
CA PHE A 38 -6.64 -0.37 8.13
C PHE A 38 -6.53 -1.51 9.16
N GLY A 39 -5.72 -2.52 8.88
CA GLY A 39 -5.46 -3.66 9.75
C GLY A 39 -6.24 -4.93 9.39
N THR A 40 -6.31 -5.88 10.32
CA THR A 40 -6.90 -7.20 10.04
C THR A 40 -8.43 -7.14 9.86
N SER A 41 -8.91 -7.75 8.78
CA SER A 41 -10.32 -7.96 8.45
C SER A 41 -10.64 -9.46 8.40
N SER A 42 -11.92 -9.86 8.37
CA SER A 42 -12.36 -11.26 8.54
C SER A 42 -11.66 -12.28 7.63
N TYR A 43 -11.33 -11.87 6.40
CA TYR A 43 -10.67 -12.71 5.39
C TYR A 43 -9.61 -11.93 4.61
N GLY A 44 -8.97 -10.95 5.24
CA GLY A 44 -8.02 -10.07 4.58
C GLY A 44 -7.28 -9.15 5.54
N TYR A 45 -6.42 -8.31 4.98
CA TYR A 45 -5.67 -7.31 5.72
C TYR A 45 -5.65 -6.01 4.91
N ASP A 46 -6.17 -4.95 5.51
CA ASP A 46 -6.24 -3.62 4.90
C ASP A 46 -4.91 -2.89 5.13
N VAL A 47 -4.15 -2.67 4.06
CA VAL A 47 -2.82 -2.02 4.11
C VAL A 47 -2.92 -0.50 4.14
N ARG A 48 -1.89 0.17 4.67
CA ARG A 48 -1.76 1.63 4.64
C ARG A 48 -0.94 2.10 3.46
N CYS A 49 -1.26 3.27 2.94
CA CYS A 49 -0.47 3.97 1.93
C CYS A 49 0.65 4.77 2.62
N ALA A 50 1.89 4.63 2.15
CA ALA A 50 3.02 5.43 2.62
C ALA A 50 2.96 6.87 2.07
N ARG A 51 3.85 7.73 2.59
CA ARG A 51 3.87 9.17 2.25
C ARG A 51 4.57 9.50 0.94
N GLN A 52 5.28 8.55 0.35
CA GLN A 52 6.06 8.73 -0.87
C GLN A 52 5.25 8.33 -2.10
N PHE A 53 5.10 9.26 -3.03
CA PHE A 53 4.32 9.11 -4.24
C PHE A 53 5.16 9.41 -5.48
N LYS A 54 4.86 8.72 -6.57
CA LYS A 54 5.33 9.04 -7.93
C LYS A 54 4.13 9.31 -8.81
N VAL A 55 3.86 10.58 -9.12
CA VAL A 55 2.70 10.99 -9.94
C VAL A 55 3.10 11.02 -11.41
N PHE A 56 2.35 10.35 -12.27
CA PHE A 56 2.65 10.30 -13.70
C PHE A 56 2.46 11.66 -14.37
N THR A 57 3.39 12.01 -15.27
CA THR A 57 3.33 13.20 -16.12
C THR A 57 3.74 12.87 -17.55
N ASN A 58 2.97 13.36 -18.53
CA ASN A 58 3.23 13.16 -19.96
C ASN A 58 4.03 14.31 -20.60
N ILE A 59 4.55 15.26 -19.81
CA ILE A 59 5.27 16.43 -20.32
C ILE A 59 6.49 16.05 -21.17
N ASN A 60 7.17 14.96 -20.80
CA ASN A 60 8.48 14.58 -21.37
C ASN A 60 8.44 13.35 -22.28
N SER A 61 7.32 12.61 -22.38
CA SER A 61 7.26 11.36 -23.15
C SER A 61 5.89 11.14 -23.79
N THR A 62 5.91 10.67 -25.05
CA THR A 62 4.72 10.28 -25.81
C THR A 62 4.34 8.81 -25.65
N ILE A 63 5.25 7.96 -25.13
CA ILE A 63 5.07 6.51 -25.03
C ILE A 63 5.56 6.02 -23.66
N VAL A 64 4.78 5.17 -23.02
CA VAL A 64 5.18 4.44 -21.81
C VAL A 64 5.67 3.05 -22.21
N ASP A 65 6.95 2.75 -21.96
CA ASP A 65 7.53 1.41 -22.16
C ASP A 65 7.70 0.69 -20.79
N PRO A 66 6.88 -0.33 -20.48
CA PRO A 66 7.00 -1.08 -19.23
C PRO A 66 8.32 -1.83 -19.05
N LYS A 67 9.05 -2.12 -20.14
CA LYS A 67 10.37 -2.79 -20.09
C LYS A 67 11.52 -1.80 -19.88
N ALA A 68 11.31 -0.52 -20.17
CA ALA A 68 12.29 0.55 -20.03
C ALA A 68 11.69 1.69 -19.18
N PHE A 69 11.56 1.45 -17.87
CA PHE A 69 10.94 2.39 -16.95
C PHE A 69 11.70 3.73 -16.92
N ASP A 70 11.05 4.78 -17.41
CA ASP A 70 11.59 6.14 -17.43
C ASP A 70 11.19 6.93 -16.18
N LYS A 71 12.19 7.31 -15.38
CA LYS A 71 11.98 8.11 -14.16
C LYS A 71 11.50 9.53 -14.47
N ASN A 72 11.77 10.07 -15.67
CA ASN A 72 11.37 11.43 -16.06
C ASN A 72 9.88 11.55 -16.39
N SER A 73 9.19 10.41 -16.52
CA SER A 73 7.74 10.33 -16.71
C SER A 73 6.97 10.43 -15.37
N PHE A 74 7.67 10.68 -14.26
CA PHE A 74 7.08 10.81 -12.93
C PHE A 74 7.61 12.04 -12.20
N VAL A 75 6.74 12.64 -11.38
CA VAL A 75 7.11 13.64 -10.38
C VAL A 75 7.11 12.97 -9.01
N ASP A 76 8.23 13.07 -8.31
CA ASP A 76 8.36 12.61 -6.93
C ASP A 76 7.68 13.60 -5.98
N MET A 77 6.82 13.08 -5.10
CA MET A 77 6.09 13.86 -4.11
C MET A 77 6.11 13.14 -2.76
N GLU A 78 6.33 13.88 -1.68
CA GLU A 78 6.18 13.40 -0.32
C GLU A 78 5.17 14.25 0.44
N GLY A 79 4.21 13.61 1.11
CA GLY A 79 3.21 14.33 1.89
C GLY A 79 2.14 13.44 2.52
N ASP A 80 1.29 14.05 3.35
CA ASP A 80 0.10 13.40 3.95
C ASP A 80 -1.01 13.14 2.93
N VAL A 81 -1.03 13.91 1.83
CA VAL A 81 -2.06 13.86 0.80
C VAL A 81 -1.39 13.96 -0.57
N CYS A 82 -1.74 13.04 -1.47
CA CYS A 82 -1.35 13.07 -2.87
C CYS A 82 -2.57 13.43 -3.73
N ILE A 83 -2.45 14.47 -4.56
CA ILE A 83 -3.48 14.84 -5.53
C ILE A 83 -3.12 14.20 -6.87
N ILE A 84 -3.97 13.28 -7.34
CA ILE A 84 -3.81 12.63 -8.64
C ILE A 84 -4.53 13.48 -9.69
N PRO A 85 -3.85 13.95 -10.76
CA PRO A 85 -4.49 14.68 -11.84
C PRO A 85 -5.62 13.86 -12.50
N PRO A 86 -6.66 14.53 -13.03
CA PRO A 86 -7.75 13.84 -13.70
C PRO A 86 -7.22 12.99 -14.86
N ASN A 87 -7.77 11.78 -15.02
CA ASN A 87 -7.38 10.83 -16.06
C ASN A 87 -5.89 10.42 -16.05
N SER A 88 -5.20 10.58 -14.90
CA SER A 88 -3.82 10.14 -14.68
C SER A 88 -3.75 9.05 -13.59
N PHE A 89 -2.55 8.68 -13.15
CA PHE A 89 -2.30 7.73 -12.07
C PHE A 89 -1.07 8.11 -11.23
N ALA A 90 -0.93 7.48 -10.07
CA ALA A 90 0.23 7.60 -9.20
C ALA A 90 0.66 6.23 -8.67
N LEU A 91 1.94 6.11 -8.34
CA LEU A 91 2.50 4.97 -7.62
C LEU A 91 2.78 5.37 -6.17
N ALA A 92 2.59 4.45 -5.25
CA ALA A 92 2.97 4.56 -3.84
C ALA A 92 3.42 3.19 -3.34
N SER A 93 3.99 3.14 -2.14
CA SER A 93 4.28 1.90 -1.43
C SER A 93 3.33 1.72 -0.25
N THR A 94 3.20 0.48 0.23
CA THR A 94 2.56 0.22 1.52
C THR A 94 3.46 0.67 2.67
N VAL A 95 2.85 0.99 3.81
CA VAL A 95 3.60 1.14 5.08
C VAL A 95 4.10 -0.22 5.54
N GLU A 96 3.26 -1.25 5.39
CA GLU A 96 3.59 -2.62 5.75
C GLU A 96 4.54 -3.28 4.75
N TYR A 97 5.54 -3.96 5.27
CA TYR A 97 6.41 -4.87 4.54
C TYR A 97 5.88 -6.30 4.65
N PHE A 98 5.85 -7.01 3.53
CA PHE A 98 5.31 -8.37 3.44
C PHE A 98 6.40 -9.41 3.22
N ARG A 99 6.37 -10.47 4.03
CA ARG A 99 7.21 -11.67 3.87
C ARG A 99 6.30 -12.87 3.59
N ILE A 100 5.96 -13.05 2.31
CA ILE A 100 5.00 -14.08 1.92
C ILE A 100 5.62 -15.48 2.13
N PRO A 101 5.01 -16.33 2.98
CA PRO A 101 5.51 -17.67 3.24
C PRO A 101 5.41 -18.51 1.97
N ARG A 102 6.43 -19.34 1.72
CA ARG A 102 6.30 -20.44 0.75
C ARG A 102 5.40 -21.48 1.39
N THR A 103 4.32 -21.84 0.69
CA THR A 103 3.50 -23.01 1.06
C THR A 103 4.32 -24.28 1.01
#